data_AF-A0A3B8SML9-F1
#
_entry.id   AF-A0A3B8SML9-F1
#
_cell.length_a   1.000
_cell.length_b   1.000
_cell.length_c   1.000
_cell.angle_alpha   90.00
_cell.angle_beta   90.00
_cell.angle_gamma   90.00
#
_symmetry.space_group_name_H-M   'P 1'
#
loop_
_entity.id
_entity.type
_entity.pdbx_description
1 polymer ?
#
loop_
_entity_poly.entity_id
_entity_poly.type
_entity_poly.pdbx_seq_one_letter_code
_entity_poly.pdbx_strand_id
1 'polypeptide(L)'
;MNDLITIVTDNDLDGAMCALLVELAYPKTTIFKYFAAKESDKMVNSLIDNNYINANKYFFITDVNISTQTADKINRFTINNGKHLKDITVYKDHHEESLPLCRDDFKDWVEIDIETNDIKLYKECGASLLFKHLDTTIQSIYSYKQYESIKKMVDSVAEYDTWRWFSDEKTNLVPLYYNILLNILGIDSFIDTFKYFIFNKGKTAGYVFDIYLPKIQGGYALIQLKIERYLKLAKKQENRFIVGGYNICVLDCDSYVSEIANYICKYTDIDICVLYHDGKVSLRTNNPKIDIVTPVIKLGGGGRGMSSSFMDTDTLSLQFNSIKNVLKGLFGDSSNDEDRKINVKVHDIKKENIKFENTVTSNDIGSVIDDLDIQGSDISGVTTKDIIPEVDWEDEIKKGERTKEEELEELSKLNGSPDEDDYKEIDLVEEPDKEETVFVAPKPKIQVNKPKNPNINKKKKKPNIKPQTY
;
A
#
# COMPACT_ATOMS: atom_id res chain seq x y z
N MET A 1 19.46 26.14 0.30
CA MET A 1 18.87 25.10 -0.57
C MET A 1 17.74 24.49 0.24
N ASN A 2 16.54 24.36 -0.33
CA ASN A 2 15.52 23.55 0.34
C ASN A 2 16.04 22.12 0.37
N ASP A 3 16.02 21.50 1.55
CA ASP A 3 16.33 20.09 1.68
C ASP A 3 15.42 19.30 0.72
N LEU A 4 15.98 18.31 0.04
CA LEU A 4 15.25 17.43 -0.87
C LEU A 4 15.16 16.04 -0.25
N ILE A 5 14.00 15.41 -0.32
CA ILE A 5 13.80 14.03 0.12
C ILE A 5 13.20 13.22 -1.02
N THR A 6 13.63 11.97 -1.15
CA THR A 6 13.07 11.01 -2.08
C THR A 6 12.66 9.76 -1.33
N ILE A 7 11.50 9.21 -1.67
CA ILE A 7 11.04 7.90 -1.18
C ILE A 7 10.67 7.00 -2.36
N VAL A 8 11.13 5.76 -2.31
CA VAL A 8 10.74 4.66 -3.20
C VAL A 8 10.00 3.62 -2.36
N THR A 9 8.75 3.32 -2.71
CA THR A 9 7.89 2.42 -1.90
C THR A 9 6.85 1.69 -2.73
N ASP A 10 6.15 0.69 -2.20
CA ASP A 10 5.06 0.01 -2.92
C ASP A 10 3.82 0.91 -3.04
N ASN A 11 2.88 0.53 -3.91
CA ASN A 11 1.71 1.31 -4.27
C ASN A 11 0.42 0.85 -3.57
N ASP A 12 0.53 0.02 -2.53
CA ASP A 12 -0.59 -0.38 -1.71
C ASP A 12 -0.73 0.52 -0.46
N LEU A 13 -1.50 0.07 0.53
CA LEU A 13 -1.73 0.85 1.75
C LEU A 13 -0.47 1.01 2.60
N ASP A 14 0.40 0.01 2.66
CA ASP A 14 1.62 0.07 3.46
C ASP A 14 2.60 1.09 2.85
N GLY A 15 2.81 1.00 1.54
CA GLY A 15 3.65 1.95 0.83
C GLY A 15 3.09 3.38 0.77
N ALA A 16 1.77 3.55 0.60
CA ALA A 16 1.12 4.86 0.69
C ALA A 16 1.30 5.48 2.09
N MET A 17 1.22 4.67 3.14
CA MET A 17 1.46 5.10 4.52
C MET A 17 2.92 5.48 4.74
N CYS A 18 3.88 4.74 4.17
CA CYS A 18 5.30 5.11 4.19
C CYS A 18 5.53 6.53 3.63
N ALA A 19 4.93 6.83 2.46
CA ALA A 19 5.04 8.14 1.84
C ALA A 19 4.39 9.25 2.68
N LEU A 20 3.22 8.99 3.28
CA LEU A 20 2.57 9.92 4.20
C LEU A 20 3.44 10.21 5.43
N LEU A 21 4.09 9.20 6.02
CA LEU A 21 4.95 9.39 7.20
C LEU A 21 6.13 10.31 6.92
N VAL A 22 6.74 10.22 5.72
CA VAL A 22 7.81 11.16 5.31
C VAL A 22 7.26 12.58 5.16
N GLU A 23 6.07 12.74 4.57
CA GLU A 23 5.40 14.04 4.43
C GLU A 23 5.04 14.66 5.77
N LEU A 24 4.70 13.85 6.79
CA LEU A 24 4.43 14.32 8.14
C LEU A 24 5.72 14.64 8.92
N ALA A 25 6.79 13.86 8.72
CA ALA A 25 8.08 14.12 9.36
C ALA A 25 8.80 15.35 8.78
N TYR A 26 8.57 15.67 7.50
CA TYR A 26 9.22 16.77 6.79
C TYR A 26 8.21 17.64 6.01
N PRO A 27 7.23 18.27 6.68
CA PRO A 27 6.07 18.85 6.01
C PRO A 27 6.36 20.11 5.18
N LYS A 28 7.54 20.71 5.37
CA LYS A 28 8.02 21.90 4.63
C LYS A 28 9.11 21.57 3.61
N THR A 29 9.37 20.29 3.36
CA THR A 29 10.41 19.80 2.46
C THR A 29 9.81 19.35 1.13
N THR A 30 10.53 19.56 0.03
CA THR A 30 10.15 18.98 -1.26
C THR A 30 10.43 17.48 -1.24
N ILE A 31 9.39 16.68 -1.42
CA ILE A 31 9.45 15.21 -1.39
C ILE A 31 9.09 14.65 -2.77
N PHE A 32 9.98 13.83 -3.34
CA PHE A 32 9.69 13.04 -4.53
C PHE A 32 9.27 11.63 -4.13
N LYS A 33 8.06 11.23 -4.52
CA LYS A 33 7.45 9.93 -4.22
C LYS A 33 7.50 9.05 -5.47
N TYR A 34 8.07 7.85 -5.35
CA TYR A 34 8.17 6.87 -6.42
C TYR A 34 7.52 5.56 -5.97
N PHE A 35 6.39 5.22 -6.58
CA PHE A 35 5.64 4.00 -6.28
C PHE A 35 6.08 2.88 -7.23
N ALA A 36 6.78 1.88 -6.69
CA ALA A 36 7.62 0.95 -7.45
C ALA A 36 7.13 -0.51 -7.39
N ALA A 37 5.86 -0.74 -7.73
CA ALA A 37 5.14 -2.01 -7.53
C ALA A 37 5.85 -3.31 -7.96
N LYS A 38 6.64 -3.30 -9.04
CA LYS A 38 7.32 -4.51 -9.56
C LYS A 38 8.72 -4.27 -10.15
N GLU A 39 9.17 -3.01 -10.19
CA GLU A 39 10.42 -2.62 -10.84
C GLU A 39 11.31 -1.79 -9.91
N SER A 40 11.24 -2.06 -8.60
CA SER A 40 12.04 -1.41 -7.55
C SER A 40 13.52 -1.33 -7.89
N ASP A 41 14.15 -2.44 -8.32
CA ASP A 41 15.55 -2.46 -8.75
C ASP A 41 15.83 -1.48 -9.89
N LYS A 42 15.03 -1.51 -10.96
CA LYS A 42 15.21 -0.65 -12.13
C LYS A 42 14.99 0.81 -11.77
N MET A 43 14.00 1.10 -10.95
CA MET A 43 13.68 2.44 -10.46
C MET A 43 14.81 3.00 -9.61
N VAL A 44 15.24 2.26 -8.58
CA VAL A 44 16.35 2.65 -7.70
C VAL A 44 17.64 2.82 -8.50
N ASN A 45 17.95 1.90 -9.41
CA ASN A 45 19.12 2.02 -10.29
C ASN A 45 19.09 3.28 -11.16
N SER A 46 17.94 3.62 -11.73
CA SER A 46 17.76 4.85 -12.50
C SER A 46 17.98 6.09 -11.63
N LEU A 47 17.47 6.11 -10.39
CA LEU A 47 17.67 7.22 -9.45
C LEU A 47 19.15 7.38 -9.05
N ILE A 48 19.86 6.27 -8.86
CA ILE A 48 21.32 6.27 -8.64
C ILE A 48 22.04 6.87 -9.85
N ASP A 49 21.75 6.39 -11.06
CA ASP A 49 22.43 6.81 -12.29
C ASP A 49 22.20 8.29 -12.62
N ASN A 50 21.06 8.83 -12.20
CA ASN A 50 20.73 10.25 -12.31
C ASN A 50 21.16 11.09 -11.08
N ASN A 51 21.99 10.54 -10.19
CA ASN A 51 22.57 11.21 -9.02
C ASN A 51 21.55 11.76 -8.00
N TYR A 52 20.33 11.20 -7.95
CA TYR A 52 19.31 11.63 -6.99
C TYR A 52 19.74 11.34 -5.56
N ILE A 53 20.36 10.19 -5.26
CA ILE A 53 20.78 9.84 -3.89
C ILE A 53 21.64 10.94 -3.25
N ASN A 54 22.59 11.52 -3.99
CA ASN A 54 23.47 12.56 -3.43
C ASN A 54 22.83 13.94 -3.36
N ALA A 55 21.85 14.22 -4.22
CA ALA A 55 21.14 15.49 -4.24
C ALA A 55 20.14 15.61 -3.08
N ASN A 56 19.73 14.48 -2.52
CA ASN A 56 18.81 14.41 -1.40
C ASN A 56 19.53 14.53 -0.04
N LYS A 57 18.79 15.08 0.93
CA LYS A 57 19.08 14.96 2.35
C LYS A 57 18.80 13.53 2.82
N TYR A 58 17.64 12.99 2.43
CA TYR A 58 17.26 11.60 2.69
C TYR A 58 16.70 10.90 1.44
N PHE A 59 17.03 9.63 1.30
CA PHE A 59 16.63 8.70 0.26
C PHE A 59 16.08 7.44 0.94
N PHE A 60 14.76 7.39 1.07
CA PHE A 60 14.06 6.26 1.68
C PHE A 60 13.75 5.21 0.62
N ILE A 61 14.00 3.95 0.96
CA ILE A 61 13.48 2.79 0.24
C ILE A 61 12.66 2.02 1.27
N THR A 62 11.39 1.78 1.02
CA THR A 62 10.51 1.13 2.00
C THR A 62 9.55 0.16 1.34
N ASP A 63 9.19 -0.92 2.01
CA ASP A 63 8.13 -1.83 1.56
C ASP A 63 8.33 -2.38 0.13
N VAL A 64 9.57 -2.42 -0.35
CA VAL A 64 9.92 -2.97 -1.66
C VAL A 64 11.22 -3.73 -1.54
N ASN A 65 11.32 -4.86 -2.23
CA ASN A 65 12.58 -5.59 -2.34
C ASN A 65 13.54 -4.88 -3.31
N ILE A 66 14.85 -4.85 -3.01
CA ILE A 66 15.89 -4.58 -4.00
C ILE A 66 16.91 -5.73 -4.02
N SER A 67 17.54 -5.95 -5.16
CA SER A 67 18.59 -6.97 -5.26
C SER A 67 19.86 -6.56 -4.51
N THR A 68 20.64 -7.58 -4.15
CA THR A 68 22.00 -7.41 -3.61
C THR A 68 22.90 -6.59 -4.54
N GLN A 69 22.72 -6.72 -5.86
CA GLN A 69 23.47 -5.95 -6.86
C GLN A 69 23.16 -4.46 -6.81
N THR A 70 21.88 -4.11 -6.63
CA THR A 70 21.45 -2.72 -6.44
C THR A 70 21.94 -2.16 -5.12
N ALA A 71 21.86 -2.93 -4.02
CA ALA A 71 22.43 -2.52 -2.74
C ALA A 71 23.95 -2.28 -2.81
N ASP A 72 24.70 -3.14 -3.50
CA ASP A 72 26.13 -2.95 -3.76
C ASP A 72 26.41 -1.70 -4.61
N LYS A 73 25.50 -1.36 -5.53
CA LYS A 73 25.60 -0.13 -6.32
C LYS A 73 25.39 1.10 -5.44
N ILE A 74 24.41 1.09 -4.54
CA ILE A 74 24.18 2.16 -3.55
C ILE A 74 25.44 2.32 -2.70
N ASN A 75 25.96 1.24 -2.11
CA ASN A 75 27.18 1.27 -1.29
C ASN A 75 28.35 1.95 -2.01
N ARG A 76 28.69 1.47 -3.22
CA ARG A 76 29.81 2.01 -4.01
C ARG A 76 29.57 3.47 -4.39
N PHE A 77 28.35 3.82 -4.76
CA PHE A 77 28.01 5.17 -5.16
C PHE A 77 28.21 6.16 -4.01
N THR A 78 27.73 5.85 -2.81
CA THR A 78 27.77 6.77 -1.67
C THR A 78 29.18 6.89 -1.08
N ILE A 79 29.94 5.79 -1.02
CA ILE A 79 31.36 5.79 -0.63
C ILE A 79 32.19 6.68 -1.56
N ASN A 80 32.00 6.54 -2.88
CA ASN A 80 32.76 7.33 -3.87
C ASN A 80 32.46 8.84 -3.79
N ASN A 81 31.34 9.23 -3.18
CA ASN A 81 30.96 10.64 -3.02
C ASN A 81 31.26 11.18 -1.61
N GLY A 82 31.93 10.41 -0.75
CA GLY A 82 32.42 10.86 0.56
C GLY A 82 31.33 11.12 1.59
N LYS A 83 30.14 10.53 1.43
CA LYS A 83 29.04 10.63 2.40
C LYS A 83 28.79 9.27 3.07
N HIS A 84 28.35 9.28 4.33
CA HIS A 84 27.94 8.04 5.01
C HIS A 84 26.51 7.66 4.61
N LEU A 85 26.30 6.39 4.27
CA LEU A 85 25.02 5.87 3.82
C LEU A 85 23.92 6.04 4.85
N LYS A 86 24.19 5.77 6.12
CA LYS A 86 23.21 5.91 7.22
C LYS A 86 22.66 7.32 7.39
N ASP A 87 23.40 8.33 6.92
CA ASP A 87 23.02 9.74 7.04
C ASP A 87 22.08 10.18 5.90
N ILE A 88 21.87 9.32 4.89
CA ILE A 88 21.21 9.67 3.62
C ILE A 88 20.23 8.60 3.19
N THR A 89 20.61 7.33 3.20
CA THR A 89 19.79 6.22 2.73
C THR A 89 19.23 5.45 3.92
N VAL A 90 17.94 5.15 3.86
CA VAL A 90 17.26 4.33 4.85
C VAL A 90 16.45 3.29 4.09
N TYR A 91 16.78 2.01 4.28
CA TYR A 91 16.02 0.90 3.72
C TYR A 91 15.32 0.13 4.84
N LYS A 92 13.98 0.13 4.81
CA LYS A 92 13.11 -0.59 5.76
C LYS A 92 12.21 -1.54 5.00
N ASP A 93 12.29 -2.84 5.29
CA ASP A 93 11.48 -3.82 4.58
C ASP A 93 11.12 -5.02 5.47
N HIS A 94 10.08 -5.75 5.07
CA HIS A 94 9.53 -6.91 5.79
C HIS A 94 9.37 -8.15 4.89
N HIS A 95 9.72 -8.04 3.61
CA HIS A 95 9.69 -9.12 2.64
C HIS A 95 10.82 -10.14 2.85
N GLU A 96 10.50 -11.44 2.77
CA GLU A 96 11.48 -12.52 2.90
C GLU A 96 12.57 -12.47 1.83
N GLU A 97 12.21 -12.02 0.62
CA GLU A 97 13.12 -11.83 -0.50
C GLU A 97 14.26 -10.86 -0.18
N SER A 98 14.09 -9.98 0.83
CA SER A 98 15.05 -8.95 1.21
C SER A 98 16.12 -9.48 2.18
N LEU A 99 15.90 -10.65 2.81
CA LEU A 99 16.85 -11.30 3.72
C LEU A 99 18.32 -11.36 3.26
N PRO A 100 18.65 -11.58 1.98
CA PRO A 100 20.03 -11.54 1.51
C PRO A 100 20.75 -10.19 1.74
N LEU A 101 20.02 -9.13 2.11
CA LEU A 101 20.55 -7.81 2.45
C LEU A 101 20.85 -7.63 3.94
N CYS A 102 20.51 -8.58 4.82
CA CYS A 102 20.87 -8.56 6.25
C CYS A 102 22.38 -8.79 6.53
N ARG A 103 23.22 -8.71 5.50
CA ARG A 103 24.67 -8.92 5.57
C ARG A 103 25.37 -7.72 6.22
N ASP A 104 26.52 -7.98 6.84
CA ASP A 104 27.30 -6.95 7.56
C ASP A 104 27.59 -5.70 6.72
N ASP A 105 27.78 -5.86 5.41
CA ASP A 105 28.10 -4.78 4.47
C ASP A 105 26.99 -3.73 4.30
N PHE A 106 25.75 -4.01 4.76
CA PHE A 106 24.59 -3.12 4.59
C PHE A 106 23.92 -2.69 5.90
N LYS A 107 24.32 -3.24 7.05
CA LYS A 107 23.66 -3.04 8.36
C LYS A 107 23.56 -1.59 8.82
N ASP A 108 24.41 -0.71 8.28
CA ASP A 108 24.39 0.72 8.64
C ASP A 108 23.16 1.47 8.10
N TRP A 109 22.50 0.96 7.06
CA TRP A 109 21.39 1.65 6.39
C TRP A 109 20.24 0.73 5.97
N VAL A 110 20.40 -0.59 6.14
CA VAL A 110 19.37 -1.60 5.90
C VAL A 110 18.88 -2.15 7.23
N GLU A 111 17.57 -2.09 7.44
CA GLU A 111 16.88 -2.83 8.50
C GLU A 111 15.74 -3.62 7.86
N ILE A 112 15.83 -4.94 8.00
CA ILE A 112 14.81 -5.86 7.54
C ILE A 112 14.31 -6.60 8.77
N ASP A 113 13.02 -6.48 9.03
CA ASP A 113 12.36 -7.24 10.08
C ASP A 113 11.36 -8.18 9.41
N ILE A 114 11.80 -9.43 9.22
CA ILE A 114 10.94 -10.48 8.71
C ILE A 114 10.33 -11.24 9.87
N GLU A 115 9.05 -11.53 9.72
CA GLU A 115 8.31 -12.20 10.76
C GLU A 115 8.56 -13.72 10.65
N THR A 116 8.89 -14.34 11.77
CA THR A 116 9.08 -15.80 11.83
C THR A 116 7.74 -16.54 11.80
N ASN A 117 7.76 -17.83 11.41
CA ASN A 117 6.63 -18.77 11.21
C ASN A 117 5.55 -18.89 12.32
N ASP A 118 5.60 -18.11 13.39
CA ASP A 118 4.58 -18.09 14.44
C ASP A 118 3.55 -16.99 14.17
N ILE A 119 2.31 -17.37 13.89
CA ILE A 119 1.23 -16.46 13.44
C ILE A 119 0.88 -15.39 14.48
N LYS A 120 1.36 -15.55 15.72
CA LYS A 120 1.23 -14.56 16.79
C LYS A 120 2.24 -13.40 16.70
N LEU A 121 3.22 -13.49 15.79
CA LEU A 121 4.32 -12.53 15.64
C LEU A 121 4.25 -11.69 14.36
N TYR A 122 3.20 -11.82 13.52
CA TYR A 122 2.99 -10.86 12.44
C TYR A 122 2.67 -9.49 13.05
N LYS A 123 3.65 -8.61 13.28
CA LYS A 123 3.51 -7.32 13.96
C LYS A 123 3.90 -6.11 13.13
N GLU A 124 4.71 -6.27 12.10
CA GLU A 124 5.42 -5.19 11.44
C GLU A 124 5.20 -5.20 9.93
N CYS A 125 5.07 -4.00 9.39
CA CYS A 125 5.01 -3.70 7.97
C CYS A 125 6.02 -2.59 7.66
N GLY A 126 6.22 -2.23 6.39
CA GLY A 126 7.13 -1.16 5.98
C GLY A 126 6.85 0.16 6.70
N ALA A 127 5.58 0.53 6.86
CA ALA A 127 5.16 1.76 7.54
C ALA A 127 5.46 1.72 9.04
N SER A 128 5.30 0.59 9.73
CA SER A 128 5.63 0.51 11.16
C SER A 128 7.13 0.62 11.40
N LEU A 129 7.95 -0.01 10.55
CA LEU A 129 9.41 0.11 10.58
C LEU A 129 9.87 1.55 10.29
N LEU A 130 9.28 2.19 9.29
CA LEU A 130 9.60 3.58 8.97
C LEU A 130 9.15 4.54 10.07
N PHE A 131 7.97 4.30 10.67
CA PHE A 131 7.47 5.11 11.78
C PHE A 131 8.43 5.09 12.97
N LYS A 132 8.96 3.91 13.36
CA LYS A 132 9.99 3.81 14.41
C LYS A 132 11.23 4.66 14.11
N HIS A 133 11.65 4.70 12.84
CA HIS A 133 12.78 5.52 12.41
C HIS A 133 12.48 7.03 12.48
N LEU A 134 11.26 7.44 12.17
CA LEU A 134 10.82 8.84 12.15
C LEU A 134 10.20 9.31 13.47
N ASP A 135 10.07 8.42 14.46
CA ASP A 135 9.26 8.60 15.66
C ASP A 135 9.59 9.90 16.40
N THR A 136 10.87 10.10 16.71
CA THR A 136 11.32 11.32 17.40
C THR A 136 11.08 12.59 16.59
N THR A 137 11.18 12.51 15.25
CA THR A 137 10.94 13.65 14.37
C THR A 137 9.45 14.01 14.38
N ILE A 138 8.57 13.02 14.24
CA ILE A 138 7.12 13.21 14.27
C ILE A 138 6.69 13.73 15.66
N GLN A 139 7.16 13.13 16.75
CA GLN A 139 6.85 13.59 18.12
C GLN A 139 7.24 15.06 18.35
N SER A 140 8.31 15.55 17.71
CA SER A 140 8.75 16.94 17.87
C SER A 140 7.86 17.97 17.17
N ILE A 141 7.01 17.54 16.24
CA ILE A 141 6.19 18.43 15.39
C ILE A 141 4.74 18.48 15.84
N TYR A 142 4.20 17.34 16.31
CA TYR A 142 2.76 17.17 16.54
C TYR A 142 2.39 17.18 18.02
N SER A 143 1.18 17.65 18.33
CA SER A 143 0.64 17.52 19.68
C SER A 143 0.49 16.04 20.08
N TYR A 144 0.46 15.75 21.38
CA TYR A 144 0.26 14.38 21.88
C TYR A 144 -0.94 13.67 21.25
N LYS A 145 -2.07 14.38 21.10
CA LYS A 145 -3.29 13.82 20.51
C LYS A 145 -3.12 13.47 19.02
N GLN A 146 -2.42 14.31 18.26
CA GLN A 146 -2.11 14.04 16.85
C GLN A 146 -1.13 12.89 16.71
N TYR A 147 -0.04 12.89 17.49
CA TYR A 147 0.95 11.84 17.50
C TYR A 147 0.34 10.46 17.82
N GLU A 148 -0.46 10.36 18.88
CA GLU A 148 -1.17 9.11 19.22
C GLU A 148 -2.14 8.68 18.12
N SER A 149 -2.76 9.63 17.40
CA SER A 149 -3.61 9.32 16.27
C SER A 149 -2.83 8.82 15.05
N ILE A 150 -1.63 9.35 14.79
CA ILE A 150 -0.74 8.87 13.71
C ILE A 150 -0.27 7.45 14.06
N LYS A 151 0.14 7.22 15.31
CA LYS A 151 0.56 5.90 15.79
C LYS A 151 -0.54 4.84 15.61
N LYS A 152 -1.77 5.13 16.04
CA LYS A 152 -2.92 4.23 15.84
C LYS A 152 -3.23 3.95 14.37
N MET A 153 -3.02 4.94 13.51
CA MET A 153 -3.15 4.79 12.07
C MET A 153 -2.10 3.82 11.51
N VAL A 154 -0.83 3.99 11.91
CA VAL A 154 0.26 3.04 11.58
C VAL A 154 -0.06 1.62 12.07
N ASP A 155 -0.51 1.49 13.33
CA ASP A 155 -0.89 0.18 13.89
C ASP A 155 -2.03 -0.47 13.08
N SER A 156 -3.00 0.32 12.63
CA SER A 156 -4.11 -0.17 11.78
C SER A 156 -3.64 -0.62 10.40
N VAL A 157 -2.68 0.09 9.79
CA VAL A 157 -2.07 -0.32 8.52
C VAL A 157 -1.29 -1.61 8.69
N ALA A 158 -0.50 -1.74 9.76
CA ALA A 158 0.20 -2.98 10.08
C ALA A 158 -0.77 -4.13 10.35
N GLU A 159 -1.89 -3.89 11.03
CA GLU A 159 -2.95 -4.88 11.18
C GLU A 159 -3.52 -5.31 9.82
N TYR A 160 -3.75 -4.36 8.90
CA TYR A 160 -4.26 -4.63 7.54
C TYR A 160 -3.32 -5.54 6.76
N ASP A 161 -2.05 -5.13 6.65
CA ASP A 161 -1.00 -5.82 5.90
C ASP A 161 -0.80 -7.26 6.39
N THR A 162 -0.79 -7.44 7.72
CA THR A 162 -0.62 -8.74 8.39
C THR A 162 -1.89 -9.58 8.52
N TRP A 163 -3.04 -9.11 8.01
CA TRP A 163 -4.35 -9.77 8.12
C TRP A 163 -4.88 -10.02 9.54
N ARG A 164 -4.24 -9.47 10.59
CA ARG A 164 -4.66 -9.66 11.98
C ARG A 164 -6.07 -9.15 12.27
N TRP A 165 -6.46 -8.12 11.53
CA TRP A 165 -7.80 -7.52 11.58
C TRP A 165 -8.93 -8.51 11.22
N PHE A 166 -8.60 -9.59 10.53
CA PHE A 166 -9.52 -10.62 10.03
C PHE A 166 -9.38 -11.97 10.77
N SER A 167 -8.84 -11.95 11.99
CA SER A 167 -8.68 -13.14 12.85
C SER A 167 -9.97 -13.56 13.56
N ASP A 168 -10.02 -14.82 14.03
CA ASP A 168 -11.22 -15.43 14.62
C ASP A 168 -11.59 -14.90 16.01
N GLU A 169 -10.69 -14.17 16.68
CA GLU A 169 -10.90 -13.71 18.06
C GLU A 169 -11.62 -12.36 18.14
N LYS A 170 -11.43 -11.47 17.15
CA LYS A 170 -12.13 -10.18 17.04
C LYS A 170 -11.90 -9.54 15.66
N THR A 171 -12.95 -9.31 14.89
CA THR A 171 -12.85 -8.53 13.64
C THR A 171 -12.75 -7.03 13.96
N ASN A 172 -11.66 -6.38 13.54
CA ASN A 172 -11.51 -4.93 13.55
C ASN A 172 -11.62 -4.41 12.11
N LEU A 173 -12.61 -3.59 11.79
CA LEU A 173 -12.81 -3.11 10.42
C LEU A 173 -12.03 -1.83 10.10
N VAL A 174 -11.47 -1.15 11.10
CA VAL A 174 -10.69 0.09 10.88
C VAL A 174 -9.52 -0.11 9.90
N PRO A 175 -8.72 -1.18 9.99
CA PRO A 175 -7.70 -1.52 8.99
C PRO A 175 -8.25 -1.60 7.56
N LEU A 176 -9.37 -2.30 7.36
CA LEU A 176 -10.05 -2.38 6.06
C LEU A 176 -10.57 -1.01 5.60
N TYR A 177 -11.05 -0.16 6.50
CA TYR A 177 -11.55 1.16 6.16
C TYR A 177 -10.46 2.09 5.62
N TYR A 178 -9.23 1.99 6.13
CA TYR A 178 -8.09 2.70 5.54
C TYR A 178 -7.83 2.24 4.11
N ASN A 179 -7.86 0.93 3.86
CA ASN A 179 -7.67 0.41 2.51
C ASN A 179 -8.81 0.83 1.57
N ILE A 180 -10.06 0.80 2.03
CA ILE A 180 -11.22 1.30 1.27
C ILE A 180 -11.01 2.78 0.91
N LEU A 181 -10.61 3.59 1.90
CA LEU A 181 -10.40 5.01 1.69
C LEU A 181 -9.28 5.28 0.68
N LEU A 182 -8.16 4.54 0.75
CA LEU A 182 -7.09 4.60 -0.24
C LEU A 182 -7.60 4.25 -1.65
N ASN A 183 -8.40 3.20 -1.79
CA ASN A 183 -8.97 2.82 -3.09
C ASN A 183 -9.95 3.86 -3.64
N ILE A 184 -10.72 4.52 -2.78
CA ILE A 184 -11.66 5.58 -3.18
C ILE A 184 -10.92 6.85 -3.62
N LEU A 185 -9.88 7.25 -2.88
CA LEU A 185 -9.16 8.50 -3.12
C LEU A 185 -8.05 8.37 -4.17
N GLY A 186 -7.44 7.19 -4.28
CA GLY A 186 -6.12 7.02 -4.88
C GLY A 186 -5.00 7.50 -3.95
N ILE A 187 -3.78 7.08 -4.25
CA ILE A 187 -2.60 7.26 -3.38
C ILE A 187 -2.29 8.74 -3.10
N ASP A 188 -2.22 9.57 -4.14
CA ASP A 188 -1.86 10.98 -3.99
C ASP A 188 -2.89 11.74 -3.14
N SER A 189 -4.19 11.60 -3.46
CA SER A 189 -5.25 12.28 -2.71
C SER A 189 -5.40 11.73 -1.30
N PHE A 190 -5.15 10.44 -1.06
CA PHE A 190 -5.09 9.88 0.29
C PHE A 190 -4.00 10.59 1.11
N ILE A 191 -2.76 10.64 0.59
CA ILE A 191 -1.63 11.29 1.26
C ILE A 191 -1.91 12.77 1.52
N ASP A 192 -2.36 13.49 0.49
CA ASP A 192 -2.62 14.94 0.59
C ASP A 192 -3.74 15.26 1.58
N THR A 193 -4.80 14.45 1.60
CA THR A 193 -5.93 14.59 2.52
C THR A 193 -5.48 14.42 3.96
N PHE A 194 -4.79 13.33 4.28
CA PHE A 194 -4.30 13.10 5.63
C PHE A 194 -3.27 14.15 6.05
N LYS A 195 -2.34 14.52 5.17
CA LYS A 195 -1.37 15.59 5.43
C LYS A 195 -2.07 16.92 5.72
N TYR A 196 -3.04 17.31 4.90
CA TYR A 196 -3.77 18.56 5.06
C TYR A 196 -4.49 18.62 6.42
N PHE A 197 -5.24 17.58 6.77
CA PHE A 197 -5.98 17.61 8.04
C PHE A 197 -5.06 17.52 9.26
N ILE A 198 -4.05 16.65 9.22
CA ILE A 198 -3.15 16.44 10.36
C ILE A 198 -2.20 17.63 10.53
N PHE A 199 -1.49 18.02 9.47
CA PHE A 199 -0.47 19.07 9.54
C PHE A 199 -1.05 20.48 9.38
N ASN A 200 -1.89 20.74 8.37
CA ASN A 200 -2.34 22.09 8.08
C ASN A 200 -3.52 22.53 8.98
N LYS A 201 -4.39 21.60 9.40
CA LYS A 201 -5.59 21.90 10.21
C LYS A 201 -5.48 21.46 11.67
N GLY A 202 -4.39 20.81 12.07
CA GLY A 202 -4.18 20.38 13.45
C GLY A 202 -5.15 19.27 13.93
N LYS A 203 -5.77 18.54 13.01
CA LYS A 203 -6.76 17.50 13.30
C LYS A 203 -6.10 16.13 13.50
N THR A 204 -6.86 15.17 14.01
CA THR A 204 -6.43 13.77 14.15
C THR A 204 -6.77 12.96 12.90
N ALA A 205 -6.11 11.82 12.68
CA ALA A 205 -6.48 10.89 11.60
C ALA A 205 -7.94 10.43 11.70
N GLY A 206 -8.47 10.28 12.93
CA GLY A 206 -9.89 9.98 13.15
C GLY A 206 -10.86 11.02 12.57
N TYR A 207 -10.46 12.29 12.49
CA TYR A 207 -11.31 13.33 11.90
C TYR A 207 -11.49 13.13 10.38
N VAL A 208 -10.45 12.62 9.71
CA VAL A 208 -10.56 12.24 8.29
C VAL A 208 -11.57 11.11 8.14
N PHE A 209 -11.56 10.11 9.04
CA PHE A 209 -12.57 9.06 9.01
C PHE A 209 -13.99 9.59 9.16
N ASP A 210 -14.22 10.51 10.10
CA ASP A 210 -15.56 11.06 10.35
C ASP A 210 -16.11 11.76 9.09
N ILE A 211 -15.26 12.51 8.37
CA ILE A 211 -15.64 13.17 7.10
C ILE A 211 -15.95 12.15 6.01
N TYR A 212 -15.12 11.11 5.89
CA TYR A 212 -15.22 10.15 4.79
C TYR A 212 -16.11 8.94 5.11
N LEU A 213 -16.74 8.90 6.29
CA LEU A 213 -17.51 7.75 6.77
C LEU A 213 -18.59 7.28 5.77
N PRO A 214 -19.40 8.16 5.13
CA PRO A 214 -20.39 7.71 4.15
C PRO A 214 -19.76 7.02 2.93
N LYS A 215 -18.63 7.55 2.43
CA LYS A 215 -17.89 6.96 1.30
C LYS A 215 -17.30 5.60 1.67
N ILE A 216 -16.76 5.48 2.88
CA ILE A 216 -16.24 4.22 3.42
C ILE A 216 -17.36 3.19 3.55
N GLN A 217 -18.53 3.58 4.06
CA GLN A 217 -19.69 2.68 4.18
C GLN A 217 -20.16 2.18 2.80
N GLY A 218 -20.24 3.07 1.80
CA GLY A 218 -20.56 2.68 0.42
C GLY A 218 -19.52 1.72 -0.18
N GLY A 219 -18.23 2.02 -0.01
CA GLY A 219 -17.14 1.14 -0.45
C GLY A 219 -17.17 -0.23 0.24
N TYR A 220 -17.45 -0.25 1.54
CA TYR A 220 -17.59 -1.49 2.30
C TYR A 220 -18.77 -2.34 1.80
N ALA A 221 -19.94 -1.73 1.56
CA ALA A 221 -21.10 -2.42 1.00
C ALA A 221 -20.78 -3.05 -0.38
N LEU A 222 -20.04 -2.34 -1.24
CA LEU A 222 -19.60 -2.87 -2.54
C LEU A 222 -18.69 -4.10 -2.38
N ILE A 223 -17.75 -4.05 -1.43
CA ILE A 223 -16.87 -5.19 -1.12
C ILE A 223 -17.69 -6.40 -0.66
N GLN A 224 -18.68 -6.20 0.21
CA GLN A 224 -19.53 -7.31 0.69
C GLN A 224 -20.31 -7.96 -0.45
N LEU A 225 -20.91 -7.16 -1.35
CA LEU A 225 -21.60 -7.67 -2.53
C LEU A 225 -20.67 -8.48 -3.44
N LYS A 226 -19.42 -8.02 -3.63
CA LYS A 226 -18.39 -8.76 -4.37
C LYS A 226 -18.04 -10.07 -3.67
N ILE A 227 -17.75 -10.05 -2.37
CA ILE A 227 -17.45 -11.24 -1.57
C ILE A 227 -18.57 -12.27 -1.72
N GLU A 228 -19.83 -11.88 -1.56
CA GLU A 228 -20.97 -12.79 -1.72
C GLU A 228 -21.04 -13.41 -3.12
N ARG A 229 -20.84 -12.60 -4.16
CA ARG A 229 -20.80 -13.07 -5.55
C ARG A 229 -19.69 -14.11 -5.74
N TYR A 230 -18.47 -13.81 -5.29
CA TYR A 230 -17.33 -14.70 -5.48
C TYR A 230 -17.42 -15.96 -4.60
N LEU A 231 -17.99 -15.89 -3.41
CA LEU A 231 -18.32 -17.07 -2.60
C LEU A 231 -19.29 -18.02 -3.32
N LYS A 232 -20.31 -17.47 -4.01
CA LYS A 232 -21.23 -18.27 -4.84
C LYS A 232 -20.50 -18.90 -6.02
N LEU A 233 -19.61 -18.17 -6.69
CA LEU A 233 -18.83 -18.67 -7.82
C LEU A 233 -17.83 -19.76 -7.40
N ALA A 234 -17.15 -19.60 -6.27
CA ALA A 234 -16.18 -20.56 -5.73
C ALA A 234 -16.80 -21.94 -5.40
N LYS A 235 -18.12 -21.97 -5.13
CA LYS A 235 -18.87 -23.20 -4.85
C LYS A 235 -19.32 -23.95 -6.11
N LYS A 236 -19.29 -23.32 -7.29
CA LYS A 236 -19.71 -23.96 -8.54
C LYS A 236 -18.64 -24.94 -9.01
N GLN A 237 -19.06 -26.16 -9.38
CA GLN A 237 -18.14 -27.22 -9.83
C GLN A 237 -17.24 -26.82 -10.99
N GLU A 238 -17.74 -26.00 -11.92
CA GLU A 238 -16.97 -25.50 -13.07
C GLU A 238 -15.73 -24.66 -12.70
N ASN A 239 -15.70 -24.09 -11.49
CA ASN A 239 -14.63 -23.22 -11.01
C ASN A 239 -13.69 -23.90 -10.00
N ARG A 240 -13.85 -25.21 -9.75
CA ARG A 240 -13.06 -25.94 -8.74
C ARG A 240 -12.55 -27.28 -9.23
N PHE A 241 -11.40 -27.68 -8.70
CA PHE A 241 -10.81 -28.99 -8.91
C PHE A 241 -9.90 -29.36 -7.73
N ILE A 242 -9.52 -30.64 -7.67
CA ILE A 242 -8.54 -31.15 -6.72
C ILE A 242 -7.22 -31.37 -7.45
N VAL A 243 -6.14 -30.81 -6.90
CA VAL A 243 -4.76 -30.96 -7.37
C VAL A 243 -3.84 -31.05 -6.16
N GLY A 244 -2.90 -32.01 -6.14
CA GLY A 244 -2.00 -32.21 -5.00
C GLY A 244 -2.70 -32.53 -3.67
N GLY A 245 -3.98 -32.95 -3.71
CA GLY A 245 -4.80 -33.18 -2.51
C GLY A 245 -5.48 -31.93 -1.95
N TYR A 246 -5.32 -30.78 -2.60
CA TYR A 246 -5.93 -29.51 -2.21
C TYR A 246 -7.20 -29.23 -3.02
N ASN A 247 -8.24 -28.74 -2.37
CA ASN A 247 -9.41 -28.15 -3.01
C ASN A 247 -9.03 -26.76 -3.53
N ILE A 248 -8.99 -26.61 -4.84
CA ILE A 248 -8.60 -25.36 -5.50
C ILE A 248 -9.81 -24.76 -6.19
N CYS A 249 -10.03 -23.45 -6.06
CA CYS A 249 -10.90 -22.70 -6.96
C CYS A 249 -10.11 -21.73 -7.83
N VAL A 250 -10.59 -21.48 -9.04
CA VAL A 250 -10.04 -20.49 -9.96
C VAL A 250 -11.13 -19.51 -10.34
N LEU A 251 -10.90 -18.22 -10.15
CA LEU A 251 -11.85 -17.16 -10.45
C LEU A 251 -11.17 -16.00 -11.18
N ASP A 252 -11.91 -15.34 -12.06
CA ASP A 252 -11.53 -14.06 -12.65
C ASP A 252 -12.08 -12.94 -11.77
N CYS A 253 -11.19 -12.11 -11.23
CA CYS A 253 -11.46 -11.13 -10.21
C CYS A 253 -10.98 -9.74 -10.66
N ASP A 254 -11.80 -8.73 -10.44
CA ASP A 254 -11.56 -7.37 -10.91
C ASP A 254 -10.89 -6.47 -9.86
N SER A 255 -11.21 -6.65 -8.57
CA SER A 255 -10.60 -5.89 -7.47
C SER A 255 -10.79 -6.60 -6.14
N TYR A 256 -10.13 -6.14 -5.07
CA TYR A 256 -10.23 -6.72 -3.70
C TYR A 256 -9.83 -8.20 -3.65
N VAL A 257 -8.82 -8.56 -4.44
CA VAL A 257 -8.32 -9.92 -4.64
C VAL A 257 -8.00 -10.60 -3.30
N SER A 258 -7.30 -9.89 -2.41
CA SER A 258 -6.88 -10.46 -1.13
C SER A 258 -8.07 -10.67 -0.19
N GLU A 259 -9.01 -9.71 -0.09
CA GLU A 259 -10.24 -9.86 0.69
C GLU A 259 -11.08 -11.03 0.18
N ILE A 260 -11.39 -11.04 -1.12
CA ILE A 260 -12.23 -12.08 -1.72
C ILE A 260 -11.64 -13.47 -1.48
N ALA A 261 -10.35 -13.65 -1.72
CA ALA A 261 -9.70 -14.93 -1.50
C ALA A 261 -9.70 -15.37 -0.04
N ASN A 262 -9.44 -14.45 0.90
CA ASN A 262 -9.42 -14.79 2.32
C ASN A 262 -10.81 -15.16 2.82
N TYR A 263 -11.86 -14.47 2.39
CA TYR A 263 -13.24 -14.87 2.68
C TYR A 263 -13.58 -16.23 2.06
N ILE A 264 -13.15 -16.51 0.81
CA ILE A 264 -13.35 -17.82 0.19
C ILE A 264 -12.68 -18.93 0.99
N CYS A 265 -11.39 -18.81 1.30
CA CYS A 265 -10.68 -19.85 2.03
C CYS A 265 -11.23 -20.01 3.46
N LYS A 266 -11.68 -18.92 4.11
CA LYS A 266 -12.24 -18.94 5.47
C LYS A 266 -13.62 -19.58 5.56
N TYR A 267 -14.50 -19.30 4.59
CA TYR A 267 -15.92 -19.66 4.67
C TYR A 267 -16.35 -20.76 3.68
N THR A 268 -15.40 -21.43 3.04
CA THR A 268 -15.65 -22.59 2.17
C THR A 268 -14.66 -23.72 2.45
N ASP A 269 -14.80 -24.83 1.75
CA ASP A 269 -13.90 -26.00 1.74
C ASP A 269 -12.69 -25.81 0.81
N ILE A 270 -12.45 -24.61 0.28
CA ILE A 270 -11.31 -24.29 -0.60
C ILE A 270 -10.05 -24.10 0.22
N ASP A 271 -9.01 -24.87 -0.10
CA ASP A 271 -7.67 -24.75 0.50
C ASP A 271 -6.83 -23.66 -0.17
N ILE A 272 -6.95 -23.53 -1.49
CA ILE A 272 -6.21 -22.57 -2.30
C ILE A 272 -7.17 -21.84 -3.26
N CYS A 273 -7.28 -20.53 -3.12
CA CYS A 273 -8.00 -19.67 -4.04
C CYS A 273 -7.01 -19.08 -5.07
N VAL A 274 -7.29 -19.31 -6.36
CA VAL A 274 -6.52 -18.77 -7.48
C VAL A 274 -7.33 -17.69 -8.15
N LEU A 275 -6.81 -16.47 -8.18
CA LEU A 275 -7.49 -15.30 -8.72
C LEU A 275 -6.68 -14.75 -9.89
N TYR A 276 -7.32 -14.65 -11.05
CA TYR A 276 -6.80 -13.90 -12.19
C TYR A 276 -7.28 -12.45 -12.10
N HIS A 277 -6.37 -11.49 -12.31
CA HIS A 277 -6.68 -10.05 -12.35
C HIS A 277 -5.54 -9.32 -13.04
N ASP A 278 -5.82 -8.37 -13.94
CA ASP A 278 -4.82 -7.50 -14.58
C ASP A 278 -3.56 -8.21 -15.13
N GLY A 279 -3.73 -9.38 -15.77
CA GLY A 279 -2.61 -10.17 -16.31
C GLY A 279 -1.75 -10.85 -15.24
N LYS A 280 -2.24 -10.93 -13.99
CA LYS A 280 -1.59 -11.54 -12.84
C LYS A 280 -2.44 -12.71 -12.34
N VAL A 281 -1.75 -13.79 -11.95
CA VAL A 281 -2.36 -14.92 -11.25
C VAL A 281 -1.91 -14.85 -9.80
N SER A 282 -2.86 -14.66 -8.88
CA SER A 282 -2.65 -14.63 -7.45
C SER A 282 -3.13 -15.93 -6.82
N LEU A 283 -2.27 -16.58 -6.02
CA LEU A 283 -2.64 -17.70 -5.16
C LEU A 283 -2.78 -17.20 -3.74
N ARG A 284 -3.78 -17.73 -3.04
CA ARG A 284 -4.11 -17.36 -1.66
C ARG A 284 -4.57 -18.60 -0.91
N THR A 285 -4.22 -18.67 0.38
CA THR A 285 -4.71 -19.69 1.30
C THR A 285 -4.99 -19.05 2.65
N ASN A 286 -5.77 -19.69 3.51
CA ASN A 286 -5.86 -19.33 4.93
C ASN A 286 -5.16 -20.34 5.84
N ASN A 287 -4.51 -21.36 5.25
CA ASN A 287 -3.81 -22.39 5.97
C ASN A 287 -2.30 -22.15 5.87
N PRO A 288 -1.64 -21.67 6.93
CA PRO A 288 -0.23 -21.32 6.92
C PRO A 288 0.70 -22.54 6.74
N LYS A 289 0.16 -23.76 6.76
CA LYS A 289 0.91 -25.00 6.47
C LYS A 289 0.96 -25.33 4.98
N ILE A 290 0.19 -24.62 4.15
CA ILE A 290 0.18 -24.83 2.69
C ILE A 290 1.19 -23.87 2.08
N ASP A 291 2.27 -24.41 1.51
CA ASP A 291 3.27 -23.63 0.78
C ASP A 291 2.76 -23.34 -0.64
N ILE A 292 2.35 -22.08 -0.86
CA ILE A 292 1.95 -21.56 -2.17
C ILE A 292 3.02 -20.66 -2.79
N VAL A 293 4.12 -20.36 -2.08
CA VAL A 293 5.16 -19.41 -2.51
C VAL A 293 6.23 -20.13 -3.32
N THR A 294 6.81 -21.21 -2.78
CA THR A 294 7.87 -21.98 -3.46
C THR A 294 7.48 -22.44 -4.86
N PRO A 295 6.24 -22.92 -5.10
CA PRO A 295 5.82 -23.29 -6.45
C PRO A 295 5.75 -22.10 -7.41
N VAL A 296 5.30 -20.93 -6.94
CA VAL A 296 5.14 -19.71 -7.75
C VAL A 296 6.48 -19.08 -8.13
N ILE A 297 7.51 -19.19 -7.28
CA ILE A 297 8.88 -18.74 -7.60
C ILE A 297 9.41 -19.44 -8.86
N LYS A 298 9.07 -20.71 -9.08
CA LYS A 298 9.47 -21.47 -10.29
C LYS A 298 8.89 -20.90 -11.58
N LEU A 299 7.82 -20.10 -11.48
CA LEU A 299 7.18 -19.40 -12.60
C LEU A 299 7.69 -17.96 -12.75
N GLY A 300 8.76 -17.58 -12.05
CA GLY A 300 9.24 -16.19 -12.02
C GLY A 300 8.32 -15.25 -11.24
N GLY A 301 7.44 -15.79 -10.39
CA GLY A 301 6.66 -15.02 -9.43
C GLY A 301 7.35 -14.87 -8.07
N GLY A 302 6.58 -14.41 -7.09
CA GLY A 302 7.02 -14.22 -5.71
C GLY A 302 5.84 -14.22 -4.73
N GLY A 303 6.10 -14.03 -3.45
CA GLY A 303 5.06 -14.04 -2.43
C GLY A 303 5.57 -14.27 -1.02
N ARG A 304 4.66 -14.11 -0.05
CA ARG A 304 4.94 -14.24 1.38
C ARG A 304 3.83 -15.03 2.06
N GLY A 305 4.23 -16.04 2.84
CA GLY A 305 3.33 -16.86 3.67
C GLY A 305 2.11 -17.39 2.89
N MET A 306 0.95 -16.80 3.17
CA MET A 306 -0.35 -17.21 2.65
C MET A 306 -0.77 -16.51 1.34
N SER A 307 0.14 -15.75 0.72
CA SER A 307 -0.10 -14.96 -0.49
C SER A 307 1.06 -15.08 -1.48
N SER A 308 0.79 -15.50 -2.72
CA SER A 308 1.78 -15.50 -3.80
C SER A 308 1.18 -15.10 -5.13
N SER A 309 2.02 -14.75 -6.10
CA SER A 309 1.57 -14.39 -7.43
C SER A 309 2.66 -14.40 -8.50
N PHE A 310 2.24 -14.54 -9.75
CA PHE A 310 3.10 -14.44 -10.94
C PHE A 310 2.38 -13.72 -12.07
N MET A 311 3.14 -13.20 -13.04
CA MET A 311 2.59 -12.61 -14.26
C MET A 311 2.20 -13.71 -15.24
N ASP A 312 1.00 -13.60 -15.79
CA ASP A 312 0.58 -14.43 -16.90
C ASP A 312 1.20 -13.89 -18.20
N THR A 313 2.27 -14.55 -18.65
CA THR A 313 3.00 -14.18 -19.87
C THR A 313 2.48 -14.91 -21.10
N ASP A 314 1.63 -15.94 -20.92
CA ASP A 314 1.24 -16.90 -21.96
C ASP A 314 -0.28 -16.94 -22.21
N THR A 315 -1.06 -15.96 -21.76
CA THR A 315 -2.54 -15.93 -21.88
C THR A 315 -3.22 -17.14 -21.22
N LEU A 316 -2.79 -17.52 -20.01
CA LEU A 316 -3.53 -18.40 -19.09
C LEU A 316 -4.93 -17.85 -18.78
N SER A 317 -5.10 -16.53 -18.92
CA SER A 317 -6.28 -15.70 -18.65
C SER A 317 -7.64 -16.22 -19.13
N LEU A 318 -7.70 -17.18 -20.06
CA LEU A 318 -8.96 -17.64 -20.65
C LEU A 318 -9.22 -19.14 -20.57
N GLN A 319 -8.34 -19.93 -19.96
CA GLN A 319 -8.51 -21.38 -19.94
C GLN A 319 -8.24 -21.96 -18.55
N PHE A 320 -9.33 -22.17 -17.80
CA PHE A 320 -9.37 -22.96 -16.56
C PHE A 320 -8.54 -24.24 -16.63
N ASN A 321 -8.55 -24.91 -17.79
CA ASN A 321 -7.76 -26.12 -18.05
C ASN A 321 -6.25 -25.85 -18.11
N SER A 322 -5.82 -24.70 -18.62
CA SER A 322 -4.41 -24.31 -18.66
C SER A 322 -3.87 -24.04 -17.27
N ILE A 323 -4.60 -23.28 -16.44
CA ILE A 323 -4.24 -23.06 -15.03
C ILE A 323 -4.19 -24.39 -14.29
N LYS A 324 -5.19 -25.26 -14.48
CA LYS A 324 -5.20 -26.59 -13.86
C LYS A 324 -3.93 -27.40 -14.20
N ASN A 325 -3.47 -27.38 -15.44
CA ASN A 325 -2.25 -28.09 -15.85
C ASN A 325 -0.98 -27.47 -15.23
N VAL A 326 -0.91 -26.14 -15.14
CA VAL A 326 0.18 -25.45 -14.44
C VAL A 326 0.21 -25.89 -12.97
N LEU A 327 -0.94 -25.84 -12.27
CA LEU A 327 -1.02 -26.22 -10.86
C LEU A 327 -0.71 -27.71 -10.64
N LYS A 328 -1.08 -28.61 -11.57
CA LYS A 328 -0.67 -30.02 -11.53
C LYS A 328 0.85 -30.18 -11.61
N GLY A 329 1.53 -29.41 -12.46
CA GLY A 329 2.99 -29.39 -12.52
C GLY A 329 3.64 -28.86 -11.24
N LEU A 330 2.95 -27.97 -10.53
CA LEU A 330 3.45 -27.33 -9.31
C LEU A 330 3.25 -28.18 -8.05
N PHE A 331 2.04 -28.72 -7.85
CA PHE A 331 1.63 -29.45 -6.64
C PHE A 331 1.60 -30.97 -6.84
N GLY A 332 1.81 -31.46 -8.06
CA GLY A 332 1.78 -32.87 -8.42
C GLY A 332 0.40 -33.38 -8.85
N ASP A 333 0.40 -34.52 -9.54
CA ASP A 333 -0.81 -35.29 -9.86
C ASP A 333 -1.08 -36.30 -8.73
N SER A 334 -1.96 -35.96 -7.79
CA SER A 334 -2.47 -36.94 -6.84
C SER A 334 -3.73 -37.59 -7.41
N SER A 335 -3.55 -38.74 -8.07
CA SER A 335 -4.65 -39.66 -8.40
C SER A 335 -5.04 -40.58 -7.24
N ASN A 336 -4.33 -40.51 -6.10
CA ASN A 336 -4.53 -41.41 -4.97
C ASN A 336 -5.20 -40.68 -3.80
N ASP A 337 -6.48 -41.00 -3.61
CA ASP A 337 -7.38 -40.50 -2.57
C ASP A 337 -7.01 -40.98 -1.14
N GLU A 338 -5.94 -41.75 -0.95
CA GLU A 338 -5.65 -42.42 0.32
C GLU A 338 -4.80 -41.60 1.30
N ASP A 339 -4.10 -40.56 0.86
CA ASP A 339 -3.31 -39.66 1.73
C ASP A 339 -4.15 -38.52 2.35
N ARG A 340 -5.49 -38.63 2.31
CA ARG A 340 -6.51 -37.69 2.86
C ARG A 340 -6.44 -37.44 4.39
N LYS A 341 -5.33 -37.74 5.07
CA LYS A 341 -5.16 -37.53 6.52
C LYS A 341 -4.17 -36.41 6.85
N ILE A 342 -4.32 -35.25 6.22
CA ILE A 342 -3.88 -34.01 6.83
C ILE A 342 -5.12 -33.19 7.19
N ASN A 343 -5.61 -33.45 8.40
CA ASN A 343 -6.49 -32.61 9.21
C ASN A 343 -7.66 -31.91 8.49
N VAL A 344 -8.58 -32.72 7.95
CA VAL A 344 -10.01 -32.42 7.98
C VAL A 344 -10.48 -32.47 9.45
N LYS A 345 -10.00 -31.54 10.29
CA LYS A 345 -10.88 -30.95 11.30
C LYS A 345 -11.55 -29.81 10.57
N VAL A 346 -12.50 -30.19 9.72
CA VAL A 346 -13.62 -29.33 9.37
C VAL A 346 -14.03 -28.71 10.68
N HIS A 347 -13.82 -27.40 10.80
CA HIS A 347 -14.63 -26.64 11.71
C HIS A 347 -16.05 -27.10 11.42
N ASP A 348 -16.69 -27.75 12.39
CA ASP A 348 -18.12 -27.65 12.56
C ASP A 348 -18.39 -26.14 12.74
N ILE A 349 -18.26 -25.38 11.65
CA ILE A 349 -18.91 -24.10 11.50
C ILE A 349 -20.35 -24.54 11.50
N LYS A 350 -20.95 -24.44 12.69
CA LYS A 350 -22.39 -24.32 12.83
C LYS A 350 -22.85 -23.55 11.61
N LYS A 351 -23.91 -24.02 10.98
CA LYS A 351 -24.72 -23.23 10.05
C LYS A 351 -25.28 -22.01 10.80
N GLU A 352 -24.42 -21.15 11.32
CA GLU A 352 -24.73 -19.78 11.59
C GLU A 352 -24.93 -19.23 10.19
N ASN A 353 -26.19 -18.98 9.87
CA ASN A 353 -26.53 -18.09 8.79
C ASN A 353 -25.51 -16.96 8.84
N ILE A 354 -24.75 -16.75 7.77
CA ILE A 354 -23.92 -15.56 7.60
C ILE A 354 -24.91 -14.41 7.65
N LYS A 355 -25.21 -13.94 8.87
CA LYS A 355 -25.85 -12.68 9.13
C LYS A 355 -24.69 -11.74 9.15
N PHE A 356 -24.54 -10.97 8.08
CA PHE A 356 -23.83 -9.72 8.17
C PHE A 356 -24.57 -8.89 9.21
N GLU A 357 -24.15 -8.96 10.47
CA GLU A 357 -24.54 -7.97 11.46
C GLU A 357 -23.99 -6.65 10.92
N ASN A 358 -24.90 -5.75 10.53
CA ASN A 358 -24.72 -4.60 9.61
C ASN A 358 -25.08 -4.85 8.14
N THR A 359 -26.16 -5.59 7.87
CA THR A 359 -26.91 -5.43 6.61
C THR A 359 -27.32 -3.96 6.49
N VAL A 360 -26.58 -3.20 5.68
CA VAL A 360 -27.05 -1.96 5.06
C VAL A 360 -28.32 -2.34 4.30
N THR A 361 -29.45 -1.83 4.75
CA THR A 361 -30.75 -2.16 4.16
C THR A 361 -30.85 -1.51 2.78
N SER A 362 -31.71 -2.03 1.90
CA SER A 362 -31.99 -1.39 0.61
C SER A 362 -32.45 0.07 0.73
N ASN A 363 -32.96 0.46 1.91
CA ASN A 363 -33.34 1.84 2.22
C ASN A 363 -32.13 2.74 2.53
N ASP A 364 -31.04 2.18 3.08
CA ASP A 364 -29.79 2.90 3.34
C ASP A 364 -28.99 3.13 2.03
N ILE A 365 -29.27 2.32 1.00
CA ILE A 365 -28.69 2.43 -0.35
C ILE A 365 -29.48 3.42 -1.22
N GLY A 366 -30.81 3.50 -1.02
CA GLY A 366 -31.71 4.33 -1.83
C GLY A 366 -31.34 5.82 -1.83
N SER A 367 -30.92 6.36 -0.70
CA SER A 367 -30.53 7.78 -0.61
C SER A 367 -29.15 8.11 -1.21
N VAL A 368 -28.32 7.09 -1.52
CA VAL A 368 -27.00 7.28 -2.16
C VAL A 368 -27.07 7.04 -3.67
N ILE A 369 -28.06 6.26 -4.13
CA ILE A 369 -28.29 5.99 -5.55
C ILE A 369 -29.08 7.12 -6.23
N ASP A 370 -29.97 7.83 -5.52
CA ASP A 370 -30.79 8.88 -6.13
C ASP A 370 -29.98 10.12 -6.61
N ASP A 371 -28.73 10.28 -6.15
CA ASP A 371 -27.80 11.32 -6.63
C ASP A 371 -26.92 10.85 -7.80
N LEU A 372 -27.01 9.58 -8.21
CA LEU A 372 -26.26 8.99 -9.32
C LEU A 372 -27.25 8.41 -10.33
N ASP A 373 -27.72 9.26 -11.25
CA ASP A 373 -28.63 8.91 -12.35
C ASP A 373 -27.97 7.90 -13.32
N ILE A 374 -28.02 6.61 -12.96
CA ILE A 374 -27.57 5.50 -13.79
C ILE A 374 -28.80 4.68 -14.17
N GLN A 375 -29.56 5.17 -15.15
CA GLN A 375 -30.50 4.33 -15.87
C GLN A 375 -29.75 3.38 -16.80
N GLY A 376 -30.11 2.10 -16.72
CA GLY A 376 -29.39 0.99 -17.32
C GLY A 376 -29.10 1.14 -18.82
N SER A 377 -27.82 1.03 -19.15
CA SER A 377 -27.32 0.49 -20.42
C SER A 377 -25.83 0.14 -20.28
N ASP A 378 -25.39 -0.84 -21.07
CA ASP A 378 -24.04 -1.45 -21.14
C ASP A 378 -22.88 -0.71 -20.45
N ILE A 379 -22.29 -1.34 -19.42
CA ILE A 379 -21.11 -0.84 -18.70
C ILE A 379 -19.81 -1.48 -19.23
N SER A 380 -19.71 -1.70 -20.53
CA SER A 380 -18.43 -1.99 -21.18
C SER A 380 -17.81 -0.66 -21.65
N GLY A 381 -17.23 0.12 -20.74
CA GLY A 381 -16.50 1.33 -21.13
C GLY A 381 -16.29 2.42 -20.09
N VAL A 382 -16.85 2.32 -18.88
CA VAL A 382 -16.66 3.36 -17.85
C VAL A 382 -15.28 3.18 -17.21
N THR A 383 -14.39 4.16 -17.39
CA THR A 383 -13.09 4.18 -16.70
C THR A 383 -13.21 4.92 -15.37
N THR A 384 -12.32 4.64 -14.42
CA THR A 384 -12.35 5.24 -13.05
C THR A 384 -12.31 6.77 -13.03
N LYS A 385 -11.91 7.41 -14.13
CA LYS A 385 -11.95 8.87 -14.30
C LYS A 385 -13.36 9.44 -14.47
N ASP A 386 -14.31 8.64 -14.92
CA ASP A 386 -15.67 9.10 -15.25
C ASP A 386 -16.62 9.08 -14.05
N ILE A 387 -16.14 8.60 -12.88
CA ILE A 387 -16.93 8.39 -11.65
C ILE A 387 -16.54 9.39 -10.54
N ILE A 388 -15.39 10.07 -10.65
CA ILE A 388 -14.87 10.94 -9.60
C ILE A 388 -14.85 12.38 -10.11
N PRO A 389 -15.83 13.23 -9.77
CA PRO A 389 -15.73 14.65 -10.04
C PRO A 389 -14.54 15.23 -9.26
N GLU A 390 -13.83 16.16 -9.90
CA GLU A 390 -12.79 16.97 -9.28
C GLU A 390 -13.36 17.65 -8.03
N VAL A 391 -12.80 17.35 -6.86
CA VAL A 391 -13.36 17.79 -5.57
C VAL A 391 -12.99 19.24 -5.34
N ASP A 392 -14.00 20.11 -5.27
CA ASP A 392 -13.86 21.46 -4.73
C ASP A 392 -13.80 21.38 -3.20
N TRP A 393 -12.58 21.53 -2.68
CA TRP A 393 -12.29 21.43 -1.25
C TRP A 393 -12.96 22.53 -0.43
N GLU A 394 -13.34 23.67 -1.02
CA GLU A 394 -14.04 24.73 -0.30
C GLU A 394 -15.51 24.38 -0.02
N ASP A 395 -16.14 23.64 -0.93
CA ASP A 395 -17.55 23.23 -0.81
C ASP A 395 -17.74 22.04 0.14
N GLU A 396 -16.81 21.08 0.16
CA GLU A 396 -16.86 19.98 1.14
C GLU A 396 -16.60 20.46 2.58
N ILE A 397 -15.80 21.53 2.76
CA ILE A 397 -15.61 22.18 4.06
C ILE A 397 -16.91 22.86 4.53
N LYS A 398 -17.61 23.58 3.65
CA LYS A 398 -18.90 24.24 3.99
C LYS A 398 -19.99 23.25 4.38
N LYS A 399 -19.98 22.03 3.83
CA LYS A 399 -20.93 20.97 4.21
C LYS A 399 -20.62 20.32 5.56
N GLY A 400 -19.36 20.38 6.01
CA GLY A 400 -18.89 19.78 7.25
C GLY A 400 -18.77 20.73 8.45
N GLU A 401 -18.88 22.05 8.22
CA GLU A 401 -18.89 23.05 9.29
C GLU A 401 -20.26 23.07 9.99
N ARG A 402 -20.38 22.33 11.09
CA ARG A 402 -21.47 22.53 12.05
C ARG A 402 -21.35 23.94 12.64
N THR A 403 -22.47 24.65 12.71
CA THR A 403 -22.49 25.97 13.34
C THR A 403 -22.29 25.83 14.85
N LYS A 404 -21.62 26.80 15.47
CA LYS A 404 -21.47 26.84 16.95
C LYS A 404 -22.82 26.76 17.67
N GLU A 405 -23.89 27.21 17.02
CA GLU A 405 -25.27 27.17 17.53
C GLU A 405 -25.82 25.73 17.57
N GLU A 406 -25.49 24.89 16.58
CA GLU A 406 -25.86 23.46 16.57
C GLU A 406 -25.09 22.65 17.63
N GLU A 407 -23.80 22.94 17.85
CA GLU A 407 -23.02 22.33 18.93
C GLU A 407 -23.54 22.74 20.32
N LEU A 408 -23.91 24.02 20.50
CA LEU A 408 -24.50 24.53 21.74
C LEU A 408 -25.89 23.93 22.02
N GLU A 409 -26.71 23.73 20.98
CA GLU A 409 -28.03 23.12 21.12
C GLU A 409 -27.94 21.64 21.52
N GLU A 410 -26.97 20.90 20.98
CA GLU A 410 -26.72 19.50 21.35
C GLU A 410 -26.14 19.37 22.77
N LEU A 411 -25.24 20.27 23.17
CA LEU A 411 -24.69 20.35 24.53
C LEU A 411 -25.76 20.73 25.57
N SER A 412 -26.73 21.58 25.22
CA SER A 412 -27.85 21.96 26.09
C SER A 412 -28.82 20.79 26.35
N LYS A 413 -28.85 19.80 25.46
CA LYS A 413 -29.69 18.60 25.59
C LYS A 413 -29.03 17.49 26.42
N LEU A 414 -27.72 17.58 26.68
CA LEU A 414 -26.94 16.51 27.31
C LEU A 414 -26.53 16.76 28.77
N ASN A 415 -26.71 17.96 29.34
CA ASN A 415 -26.39 18.22 30.74
C ASN A 415 -27.47 19.07 31.45
N GLY A 416 -27.95 18.56 32.59
CA GLY A 416 -28.66 19.38 33.58
C GLY A 416 -27.75 20.49 34.12
N SER A 417 -28.36 21.63 34.45
CA SER A 417 -27.73 22.89 34.89
C SER A 417 -26.30 22.77 35.45
N PRO A 418 -25.30 23.38 34.79
CA PRO A 418 -24.04 23.70 35.42
C PRO A 418 -24.19 24.96 36.29
N ASP A 419 -23.55 24.95 37.46
CA ASP A 419 -23.36 26.11 38.34
C ASP A 419 -22.62 27.27 37.62
N GLU A 420 -23.01 28.50 37.94
CA GLU A 420 -22.65 29.76 37.24
C GLU A 420 -21.20 30.27 37.39
N ASP A 421 -20.25 29.51 37.94
CA ASP A 421 -18.98 30.10 38.40
C ASP A 421 -17.71 29.80 37.57
N ASP A 422 -17.79 29.08 36.44
CA ASP A 422 -16.58 28.61 35.74
C ASP A 422 -16.40 29.16 34.31
N TYR A 423 -16.44 30.49 34.12
CA TYR A 423 -15.79 31.13 32.97
C TYR A 423 -15.23 32.52 33.31
N LYS A 424 -13.93 32.58 33.61
CA LYS A 424 -13.15 33.83 33.56
C LYS A 424 -12.15 33.79 32.41
N GLU A 425 -12.26 34.84 31.58
CA GLU A 425 -11.23 35.50 30.78
C GLU A 425 -10.41 34.65 29.79
N ILE A 426 -10.77 34.76 28.51
CA ILE A 426 -9.81 34.63 27.40
C ILE A 426 -9.88 35.93 26.60
N ASP A 427 -8.79 36.69 26.66
CA ASP A 427 -8.56 37.92 25.90
C ASP A 427 -8.49 37.64 24.39
N LEU A 428 -9.19 38.46 23.62
CA LEU A 428 -9.15 38.51 22.16
C LEU A 428 -7.84 39.17 21.71
N VAL A 429 -7.00 38.42 20.99
CA VAL A 429 -5.87 39.00 20.24
C VAL A 429 -6.33 39.27 18.81
N GLU A 430 -6.31 40.53 18.41
CA GLU A 430 -6.62 41.00 17.06
C GLU A 430 -5.60 40.49 16.02
N GLU A 431 -6.09 39.97 14.89
CA GLU A 431 -5.27 39.61 13.72
C GLU A 431 -4.84 40.88 12.95
N PRO A 432 -3.57 41.00 12.50
CA PRO A 432 -3.19 42.05 11.57
C PRO A 432 -3.40 41.64 10.10
N ASP A 433 -3.80 42.64 9.32
CA ASP A 433 -4.21 42.63 7.91
C ASP A 433 -3.25 41.91 6.94
N LYS A 434 -3.83 41.17 5.98
CA LYS A 434 -3.14 40.55 4.84
C LYS A 434 -2.98 41.55 3.69
N GLU A 435 -1.75 41.96 3.41
CA GLU A 435 -1.40 42.56 2.10
C GLU A 435 -1.12 41.46 1.07
N GLU A 436 -1.91 41.45 -0.01
CA GLU A 436 -1.70 40.60 -1.19
C GLU A 436 -0.45 41.04 -1.97
N THR A 437 0.55 40.16 -2.06
CA THR A 437 1.67 40.32 -3.00
C THR A 437 1.60 39.24 -4.08
N VAL A 438 1.20 39.64 -5.28
CA VAL A 438 1.20 38.80 -6.50
C VAL A 438 2.64 38.61 -6.98
N PHE A 439 3.20 37.42 -6.79
CA PHE A 439 4.50 37.03 -7.35
C PHE A 439 4.32 36.30 -8.69
N VAL A 440 4.80 36.92 -9.77
CA VAL A 440 4.90 36.33 -11.11
C VAL A 440 6.18 35.50 -11.20
N ALA A 441 6.05 34.19 -11.46
CA ALA A 441 7.18 33.27 -11.64
C ALA A 441 8.00 33.60 -12.91
N PRO A 442 9.35 33.65 -12.85
CA PRO A 442 10.17 33.83 -14.04
C PRO A 442 10.30 32.51 -14.83
N LYS A 443 10.01 32.57 -16.13
CA LYS A 443 10.21 31.46 -17.07
C LYS A 443 11.70 31.12 -17.20
N PRO A 444 12.10 29.83 -17.18
CA PRO A 444 13.50 29.43 -17.34
C PRO A 444 13.98 29.67 -18.77
N LYS A 445 15.14 30.34 -18.91
CA LYS A 445 15.85 30.51 -20.17
C LYS A 445 16.59 29.21 -20.52
N ILE A 446 16.14 28.53 -21.57
CA ILE A 446 16.83 27.39 -22.18
C ILE A 446 18.05 27.93 -22.95
N GLN A 447 19.26 27.67 -22.47
CA GLN A 447 20.48 27.84 -23.26
C GLN A 447 20.80 26.52 -23.98
N VAL A 448 20.68 26.55 -25.31
CA VAL A 448 21.07 25.45 -26.20
C VAL A 448 22.59 25.49 -26.40
N ASN A 449 23.32 24.55 -25.79
CA ASN A 449 24.73 24.33 -26.11
C ASN A 449 24.87 23.27 -27.21
N LYS A 450 25.37 23.69 -28.38
CA LYS A 450 25.75 22.80 -29.50
C LYS A 450 26.99 21.97 -29.14
N PRO A 451 27.09 20.70 -29.57
CA PRO A 451 28.25 19.88 -29.32
C PRO A 451 29.45 20.27 -30.20
N LYS A 452 30.64 20.36 -29.59
CA LYS A 452 31.93 20.50 -30.28
C LYS A 452 32.44 19.12 -30.70
N ASN A 453 32.73 18.99 -31.99
CA ASN A 453 33.38 17.85 -32.63
C ASN A 453 34.88 17.77 -32.25
N PRO A 454 35.44 16.60 -31.89
CA PRO A 454 36.89 16.44 -31.82
C PRO A 454 37.47 15.89 -33.13
N ASN A 455 38.36 16.67 -33.73
CA ASN A 455 39.20 16.29 -34.87
C ASN A 455 40.20 15.18 -34.47
N ILE A 456 40.14 14.04 -35.16
CA ILE A 456 41.12 12.96 -35.10
C ILE A 456 42.20 13.20 -36.16
N ASN A 457 43.41 13.56 -35.73
CA ASN A 457 44.60 13.60 -36.59
C ASN A 457 45.47 12.36 -36.33
N LYS A 458 45.50 11.43 -37.29
CA LYS A 458 46.37 10.24 -37.31
C LYS A 458 47.77 10.64 -37.82
N LYS A 459 48.82 10.46 -37.02
CA LYS A 459 50.21 10.30 -37.50
C LYS A 459 50.79 8.98 -36.99
N LYS A 460 50.97 8.03 -37.91
CA LYS A 460 51.69 6.76 -37.72
C LYS A 460 53.20 7.02 -37.68
N LYS A 461 53.90 6.57 -36.64
CA LYS A 461 55.35 6.31 -36.65
C LYS A 461 55.58 4.79 -36.59
N LYS A 462 56.41 4.28 -37.51
CA LYS A 462 56.85 2.88 -37.59
C LYS A 462 57.83 2.54 -36.45
N PRO A 463 57.85 1.30 -35.93
CA PRO A 463 58.87 0.84 -35.01
C PRO A 463 60.08 0.26 -35.75
N ASN A 464 61.25 0.46 -35.16
CA ASN A 464 62.54 -0.06 -35.61
C ASN A 464 62.86 -1.28 -34.74
N ILE A 465 62.90 -2.48 -35.33
CA ILE A 465 63.25 -3.74 -34.66
C ILE A 465 64.69 -4.08 -35.05
N LYS A 466 65.56 -4.26 -34.05
CA LYS A 466 66.83 -4.98 -34.19
C LYS A 466 66.73 -6.34 -33.48
N PRO A 467 67.37 -7.39 -34.01
CA PRO A 467 67.15 -8.76 -33.57
C PRO A 467 68.08 -9.16 -32.40
N GLN A 468 67.59 -10.01 -31.51
CA GLN A 468 68.39 -10.81 -30.59
C GLN A 468 68.36 -12.28 -31.06
N THR A 469 69.54 -12.82 -31.35
CA THR A 469 69.92 -14.24 -31.29
C THR A 469 69.81 -14.71 -29.83
N TYR A 470 69.35 -15.91 -29.47
CA TYR A 470 69.51 -17.25 -30.03
C TYR A 470 68.22 -18.06 -29.90
#